data_AF-A0A916JZT4-F1
#
_entry.id   AF-A0A916JZT4-F1
#
_cell.length_a   1.000
_cell.length_b   1.000
_cell.length_c   1.000
_cell.angle_alpha   90.00
_cell.angle_beta   90.00
_cell.angle_gamma   90.00
#
_symmetry.space_group_name_H-M   'P 1'
#
loop_
_entity.id
_entity.type
_entity.pdbx_description
1 polymer ?
#
loop_
_entity_poly.entity_id
_entity_poly.type
_entity_poly.pdbx_seq_one_letter_code
_entity_poly.pdbx_strand_id
1 'polypeptide(L)'
;MQREAARGESVQSAAVQGEAVQAEAVPSVTAQDPATVQDAAQPQRPREKSAWWRAVLGEYPTGVTAITSTDAEGNPVGMVVGTFTAVSEDPPLVGFLPVAGSRTFAEISENGTFCANVLGYEHEELCRRFASRAEDRFESTRWERSELGNPRLTDAIAWFEGRITGTTPAGDHLFVMAEVTGLGVGDGSAGLPLLFLKGGYGSFTVPSLNFDVPGFSGQLRAAESVRDVVQQIADETGTECLLSTMADDSVLVITAANLLPSRPRYGIVGMNFPFAAPLTPVLAAWSAKDRLKLWEENSRHLLGKVDRPLLVRLLDTVREHGYGVTAGESSDDFDAIANDPAASWGELTGAWSAVKKNVEAILDAWTPAGLSAAGESALPVMSLQFPVFDAEGLAQFELVISGFDLHPDAEAFRSLVARGKAAAATITELTGGTVPEDYPV
;
A
#
# COMPACT_ATOMS: atom_id res chain seq x y z
N MET A 1 17.47 -72.12 41.27
CA MET A 1 18.89 -71.75 41.47
C MET A 1 19.10 -70.42 40.76
N GLN A 2 18.89 -69.30 41.45
CA GLN A 2 19.91 -68.39 42.05
C GLN A 2 20.71 -67.61 40.98
N ARG A 3 20.95 -66.29 41.01
CA ARG A 3 20.72 -65.12 41.89
C ARG A 3 21.11 -63.86 41.06
N GLU A 4 20.31 -62.79 40.97
CA GLU A 4 20.42 -61.47 41.67
C GLU A 4 21.70 -60.62 41.46
N ALA A 5 21.53 -59.38 40.92
CA ALA A 5 22.01 -58.06 41.42
C ALA A 5 21.83 -56.96 40.33
N ALA A 6 20.88 -56.01 40.43
CA ALA A 6 20.98 -54.62 40.97
C ALA A 6 20.97 -53.56 39.82
N ARG A 7 19.90 -52.78 39.55
CA ARG A 7 19.29 -51.56 40.18
C ARG A 7 20.02 -50.22 39.91
N GLY A 8 19.25 -49.22 39.43
CA GLY A 8 19.51 -47.76 39.47
C GLY A 8 20.42 -47.24 38.35
N GLU A 9 20.34 -46.01 37.82
CA GLU A 9 19.65 -44.77 38.19
C GLU A 9 19.76 -43.76 37.02
N SER A 10 18.72 -42.92 36.90
CA SER A 10 18.71 -41.48 36.56
C SER A 10 19.62 -40.88 35.46
N VAL A 11 19.00 -40.22 34.47
CA VAL A 11 19.63 -39.17 33.65
C VAL A 11 19.15 -37.81 34.18
N GLN A 12 20.09 -37.00 34.67
CA GLN A 12 19.87 -35.65 35.19
C GLN A 12 19.52 -34.68 34.06
N SER A 13 18.38 -34.01 34.19
CA SER A 13 18.02 -32.80 33.45
C SER A 13 18.54 -31.58 34.21
N ALA A 14 19.37 -30.77 33.56
CA ALA A 14 19.87 -29.52 34.10
C ALA A 14 18.72 -28.52 34.34
N ALA A 15 18.71 -27.92 35.53
CA ALA A 15 17.77 -26.90 35.94
C ALA A 15 18.17 -25.54 35.37
N VAL A 16 17.24 -24.85 34.72
CA VAL A 16 17.26 -23.39 34.53
C VAL A 16 16.28 -22.81 35.53
N GLN A 17 16.80 -22.01 36.46
CA GLN A 17 16.04 -21.31 37.49
C GLN A 17 15.22 -20.19 36.82
N GLY A 18 13.89 -20.32 36.83
CA GLY A 18 12.97 -19.22 36.57
C GLY A 18 12.66 -18.52 37.88
N GLU A 19 13.02 -17.25 38.00
CA GLU A 19 12.54 -16.39 39.08
C GLU A 19 11.03 -16.16 38.93
N ALA A 20 10.29 -16.46 39.99
CA ALA A 20 8.86 -16.22 40.08
C ALA A 20 8.61 -14.72 40.33
N VAL A 21 8.00 -14.04 39.35
CA VAL A 21 7.39 -12.72 39.58
C VAL A 21 6.00 -12.95 40.19
N GLN A 22 5.82 -12.47 41.42
CA GLN A 22 4.53 -12.52 42.13
C GLN A 22 3.50 -11.66 41.38
N ALA A 23 2.35 -12.26 41.05
CA ALA A 23 1.19 -11.54 40.54
C ALA A 23 0.51 -10.80 41.70
N GLU A 24 0.58 -9.46 41.72
CA GLU A 24 -0.29 -8.64 42.57
C GLU A 24 -1.72 -8.66 42.02
N ALA A 25 -2.68 -8.94 42.91
CA ALA A 25 -4.10 -9.01 42.61
C ALA A 25 -4.66 -7.61 42.28
N VAL A 26 -5.26 -7.46 41.11
CA VAL A 26 -6.04 -6.27 40.71
C VAL A 26 -7.33 -6.22 41.57
N PRO A 27 -7.65 -5.11 42.25
CA PRO A 27 -8.87 -5.04 43.04
C PRO A 27 -10.10 -5.01 42.13
N SER A 28 -11.06 -5.90 42.43
CA SER A 28 -12.37 -5.97 41.77
C SER A 28 -13.18 -4.70 42.03
N VAL A 29 -13.53 -3.96 40.99
CA VAL A 29 -14.47 -2.83 41.08
C VAL A 29 -15.89 -3.39 41.08
N THR A 30 -16.48 -3.52 42.26
CA THR A 30 -17.92 -3.75 42.44
C THR A 30 -18.73 -2.55 41.92
N ALA A 31 -19.74 -2.83 41.09
CA ALA A 31 -20.71 -1.85 40.60
C ALA A 31 -21.35 -1.07 41.77
N GLN A 32 -21.29 0.26 41.71
CA GLN A 32 -22.00 1.14 42.64
C GLN A 32 -23.38 1.54 42.07
N ASP A 33 -24.33 1.65 43.00
CA ASP A 33 -25.76 1.91 42.84
C ASP A 33 -26.06 3.26 42.12
N PRO A 34 -27.07 3.38 41.21
CA PRO A 34 -27.24 4.54 40.31
C PRO A 34 -27.73 5.85 40.94
N ALA A 35 -27.86 5.96 42.27
CA ALA A 35 -28.66 7.02 42.90
C ALA A 35 -27.88 8.17 43.58
N THR A 36 -26.56 8.28 43.41
CA THR A 36 -25.79 9.40 44.02
C THR A 36 -24.61 9.84 43.16
N VAL A 37 -24.87 10.56 42.06
CA VAL A 37 -23.92 11.53 41.50
C VAL A 37 -24.71 12.74 41.00
N GLN A 38 -25.18 13.56 41.94
CA GLN A 38 -25.48 14.96 41.67
C GLN A 38 -24.35 15.81 42.27
N ASP A 39 -23.83 16.70 41.44
CA ASP A 39 -22.97 17.84 41.74
C ASP A 39 -21.47 17.60 41.96
N ALA A 40 -20.71 17.77 40.86
CA ALA A 40 -19.42 18.44 40.89
C ALA A 40 -19.11 19.01 39.49
N ALA A 41 -19.80 20.08 39.10
CA ALA A 41 -19.37 20.89 37.97
C ALA A 41 -18.05 21.61 38.33
N GLN A 42 -16.91 20.97 38.04
CA GLN A 42 -15.62 21.66 38.11
C GLN A 42 -15.49 22.61 36.91
N PRO A 43 -15.14 23.90 37.13
CA PRO A 43 -14.92 24.83 36.04
C PRO A 43 -13.65 24.41 35.28
N GLN A 44 -13.83 23.88 34.07
CA GLN A 44 -12.70 23.55 33.20
C GLN A 44 -12.02 24.85 32.77
N ARG A 45 -10.78 25.07 33.23
CA ARG A 45 -9.90 26.10 32.67
C ARG A 45 -9.78 25.85 31.16
N PRO A 46 -9.85 26.88 30.29
CA PRO A 46 -9.60 26.69 28.87
C PRO A 46 -8.19 26.16 28.69
N ARG A 47 -8.03 24.86 28.44
CA ARG A 47 -6.77 24.33 27.92
C ARG A 47 -6.64 24.90 26.53
N GLU A 48 -5.59 25.68 26.29
CA GLU A 48 -5.19 26.01 24.92
C GLU A 48 -5.17 24.71 24.13
N LYS A 49 -5.87 24.67 22.98
CA LYS A 49 -5.93 23.49 22.11
C LYS A 49 -4.50 23.17 21.69
N SER A 50 -3.86 22.25 22.43
CA SER A 50 -2.47 21.92 22.22
C SER A 50 -2.31 21.46 20.77
N ALA A 51 -1.54 22.23 19.98
CA ALA A 51 -1.23 21.84 18.60
C ALA A 51 -0.61 20.44 18.58
N TRP A 52 0.11 20.07 19.64
CA TRP A 52 0.66 18.74 19.88
C TRP A 52 -0.42 17.65 20.04
N TRP A 53 -1.52 17.91 20.74
CA TRP A 53 -2.63 16.95 20.86
C TRP A 53 -3.22 16.60 19.48
N ARG A 54 -3.45 17.62 18.65
CA ARG A 54 -3.94 17.42 17.28
C ARG A 54 -2.89 16.75 16.39
N ALA A 55 -1.62 17.07 16.56
CA ALA A 55 -0.53 16.42 15.83
C ALA A 55 -0.48 14.92 16.14
N VAL A 56 -0.47 14.54 17.43
CA VAL A 56 -0.41 13.14 17.85
C VAL A 56 -1.67 12.37 17.45
N LEU A 57 -2.86 12.92 17.65
CA LEU A 57 -4.09 12.26 17.19
C LEU A 57 -4.17 12.16 15.66
N GLY A 58 -3.53 13.09 14.95
CA GLY A 58 -3.42 13.05 13.49
C GLY A 58 -2.58 11.88 12.96
N GLU A 59 -1.83 11.17 13.81
CA GLU A 59 -1.10 9.95 13.44
C GLU A 59 -2.00 8.71 13.38
N TYR A 60 -3.19 8.74 13.99
CA TYR A 60 -4.14 7.62 13.96
C TYR A 60 -5.10 7.78 12.77
N PRO A 61 -5.02 6.95 11.72
CA PRO A 61 -5.88 7.07 10.55
C PRO A 61 -7.33 6.74 10.91
N THR A 62 -8.26 7.43 10.27
CA THR A 62 -9.69 7.14 10.40
C THR A 62 -10.31 6.98 9.02
N GLY A 63 -11.28 6.07 8.91
CA GLY A 63 -12.21 6.09 7.78
C GLY A 63 -13.10 7.33 7.87
N VAL A 64 -13.65 7.76 6.73
CA VAL A 64 -14.56 8.91 6.69
C VAL A 64 -15.98 8.45 6.43
N THR A 65 -16.93 8.88 7.27
CA THR A 65 -18.34 8.47 7.19
C THR A 65 -19.24 9.69 7.19
N ALA A 66 -20.23 9.73 6.29
CA ALA A 66 -21.32 10.71 6.34
C ALA A 66 -22.51 10.14 7.12
N ILE A 67 -22.81 10.73 8.27
CA ILE A 67 -24.02 10.46 9.05
C ILE A 67 -25.13 11.34 8.51
N THR A 68 -26.23 10.73 8.09
CA THR A 68 -27.33 11.39 7.39
C THR A 68 -28.66 11.05 8.04
N SER A 69 -29.60 11.97 7.96
CA SER A 69 -30.98 11.82 8.44
C SER A 69 -31.89 12.83 7.73
N THR A 70 -33.08 13.05 8.25
CA THR A 70 -33.99 14.11 7.81
C THR A 70 -34.37 15.03 8.96
N ASP A 71 -34.60 16.30 8.66
CA ASP A 71 -35.22 17.24 9.60
C ASP A 71 -36.73 16.98 9.77
N ALA A 72 -37.41 17.79 10.58
CA ALA A 72 -38.84 17.67 10.84
C ALA A 72 -39.71 17.89 9.59
N GLU A 73 -39.20 18.64 8.62
CA GLU A 73 -39.84 18.91 7.33
C GLU A 73 -39.52 17.83 6.26
N GLY A 74 -38.65 16.87 6.58
CA GLY A 74 -38.26 15.77 5.70
C GLY A 74 -37.12 16.09 4.74
N ASN A 75 -36.45 17.23 4.91
CA ASN A 75 -35.27 17.63 4.13
C ASN A 75 -34.03 16.87 4.60
N PRO A 76 -33.08 16.57 3.71
CA PRO A 76 -31.88 15.83 4.07
C PRO A 76 -30.94 16.68 4.94
N VAL A 77 -30.49 16.10 6.04
CA VAL A 77 -29.47 16.68 6.93
C VAL A 77 -28.33 15.69 7.10
N GLY A 78 -27.11 16.19 7.32
CA GLY A 78 -25.99 15.29 7.54
C GLY A 78 -24.70 15.98 7.96
N MET A 79 -23.80 15.16 8.50
CA MET A 79 -22.47 15.55 8.96
C MET A 79 -21.44 14.47 8.62
N VAL A 80 -20.21 14.91 8.36
CA VAL A 80 -19.07 14.01 8.15
C VAL A 80 -18.33 13.81 9.47
N VAL A 81 -18.02 12.55 9.78
CA VAL A 81 -17.29 12.14 10.97
C VAL A 81 -16.14 11.19 10.60
N GLY A 82 -15.02 11.32 11.32
CA GLY A 82 -13.95 10.32 11.35
C GLY A 82 -14.04 9.38 12.57
N THR A 83 -15.12 9.47 13.34
CA THR A 83 -15.26 8.82 14.65
C THR A 83 -16.21 7.62 14.64
N PHE A 84 -16.69 7.22 13.46
CA PHE A 84 -17.58 6.07 13.31
C PHE A 84 -16.84 4.76 13.63
N THR A 85 -17.45 3.89 14.43
CA THR A 85 -16.87 2.60 14.82
C THR A 85 -17.95 1.55 15.06
N ALA A 86 -17.62 0.29 14.80
CA ALA A 86 -18.38 -0.85 15.30
C ALA A 86 -18.21 -0.96 16.83
N VAL A 87 -19.26 -1.39 17.52
CA VAL A 87 -19.30 -1.52 18.99
C VAL A 87 -19.65 -2.95 19.42
N SER A 88 -20.65 -3.56 18.81
CA SER A 88 -21.13 -4.90 19.16
C SER A 88 -21.78 -5.58 17.96
N GLU A 89 -21.72 -6.91 17.91
CA GLU A 89 -22.45 -7.74 16.94
C GLU A 89 -23.82 -8.19 17.47
N ASP A 90 -23.92 -8.54 18.76
CA ASP A 90 -25.18 -8.95 19.41
C ASP A 90 -25.38 -8.22 20.77
N PRO A 91 -26.25 -7.19 20.84
CA PRO A 91 -27.00 -6.62 19.72
C PRO A 91 -26.07 -5.87 18.73
N PRO A 92 -26.50 -5.65 17.47
CA PRO A 92 -25.68 -4.99 16.45
C PRO A 92 -25.58 -3.48 16.73
N LEU A 93 -24.47 -3.04 17.32
CA LEU A 93 -24.27 -1.66 17.76
C LEU A 93 -23.12 -1.00 17.00
N VAL A 94 -23.32 0.27 16.68
CA VAL A 94 -22.30 1.20 16.19
C VAL A 94 -22.25 2.45 17.05
N GLY A 95 -21.16 3.21 16.95
CA GLY A 95 -21.03 4.48 17.63
C GLY A 95 -20.32 5.55 16.80
N PHE A 96 -20.60 6.81 17.11
CA PHE A 96 -19.91 7.97 16.54
C PHE A 96 -19.95 9.15 17.51
N LEU A 97 -19.06 10.12 17.30
CA LEU A 97 -18.85 11.23 18.23
C LEU A 97 -19.05 12.60 17.55
N PRO A 98 -20.25 13.20 17.60
CA PRO A 98 -20.47 14.58 17.22
C PRO A 98 -20.01 15.55 18.32
N VAL A 99 -19.62 16.77 17.92
CA VAL A 99 -19.34 17.87 18.85
C VAL A 99 -20.60 18.22 19.62
N ALA A 100 -20.48 18.45 20.93
CA ALA A 100 -21.59 18.90 21.76
C ALA A 100 -22.13 20.26 21.26
N GLY A 101 -23.44 20.37 21.09
CA GLY A 101 -24.09 21.57 20.55
C GLY A 101 -24.11 21.67 19.01
N SER A 102 -23.72 20.60 18.30
CA SER A 102 -23.92 20.51 16.84
C SER A 102 -25.42 20.60 16.50
N ARG A 103 -25.80 21.63 15.73
CA ARG A 103 -27.19 21.80 15.24
C ARG A 103 -27.66 20.62 14.39
N THR A 104 -26.80 20.18 13.47
CA THR A 104 -27.09 19.04 12.61
C THR A 104 -27.29 17.75 13.41
N PHE A 105 -26.52 17.56 14.48
CA PHE A 105 -26.74 16.39 15.35
C PHE A 105 -28.03 16.50 16.14
N ALA A 106 -28.46 17.70 16.55
CA ALA A 106 -29.75 17.89 17.20
C ALA A 106 -30.90 17.44 16.28
N GLU A 107 -30.88 17.84 15.00
CA GLU A 107 -31.87 17.42 13.99
C GLU A 107 -31.86 15.89 13.81
N ILE A 108 -30.68 15.27 13.67
CA ILE A 108 -30.54 13.80 13.57
C ILE A 108 -31.07 13.11 14.84
N SER A 109 -30.76 13.64 16.01
CA SER A 109 -31.17 13.07 17.30
C SER A 109 -32.66 13.20 17.54
N GLU A 110 -33.30 14.27 17.06
CA GLU A 110 -34.75 14.47 17.13
C GLU A 110 -35.49 13.47 16.24
N ASN A 111 -34.97 13.20 15.03
CA ASN A 111 -35.52 12.15 14.16
C ASN A 111 -35.30 10.74 14.73
N GLY A 112 -34.20 10.52 15.47
CA GLY A 112 -33.91 9.27 16.17
C GLY A 112 -33.45 8.10 15.26
N THR A 113 -33.41 8.31 13.95
CA THR A 113 -32.89 7.36 12.95
C THR A 113 -31.81 7.99 12.09
N PHE A 114 -30.94 7.18 11.53
CA PHE A 114 -29.81 7.65 10.72
C PHE A 114 -29.42 6.63 9.65
N CYS A 115 -28.71 7.11 8.64
CA CYS A 115 -27.89 6.30 7.75
C CYS A 115 -26.43 6.78 7.81
N ALA A 116 -25.50 5.89 8.15
CA ALA A 116 -24.07 6.10 8.09
C ALA A 116 -23.53 5.56 6.76
N ASN A 117 -22.99 6.46 5.93
CA ASN A 117 -22.47 6.16 4.60
C ASN A 117 -20.93 6.20 4.65
N VAL A 118 -20.29 5.04 4.48
CA VAL A 118 -18.82 4.94 4.43
C VAL A 118 -18.34 5.47 3.08
N LEU A 119 -17.50 6.51 3.11
CA LEU A 119 -17.14 7.26 1.91
C LEU A 119 -15.94 6.63 1.20
N GLY A 120 -16.01 6.59 -0.13
CA GLY A 120 -14.89 6.25 -1.02
C GLY A 120 -14.02 7.45 -1.38
N TYR A 121 -12.82 7.20 -1.91
CA TYR A 121 -11.80 8.21 -2.26
C TYR A 121 -12.36 9.38 -3.09
N GLU A 122 -13.26 9.11 -4.04
CA GLU A 122 -13.91 10.11 -4.91
C GLU A 122 -14.77 11.13 -4.15
N HIS A 123 -15.14 10.87 -2.90
CA HIS A 123 -16.02 11.75 -2.11
C HIS A 123 -15.27 12.88 -1.38
N GLU A 124 -14.02 13.18 -1.72
CA GLU A 124 -13.28 14.27 -1.10
C GLU A 124 -14.02 15.62 -1.24
N GLU A 125 -14.60 15.91 -2.42
CA GLU A 125 -15.38 17.13 -2.64
C GLU A 125 -16.60 17.19 -1.71
N LEU A 126 -17.30 16.06 -1.55
CA LEU A 126 -18.44 15.95 -0.63
C LEU A 126 -18.03 16.32 0.79
N CYS A 127 -16.92 15.77 1.29
CA CYS A 127 -16.39 16.09 2.61
C CYS A 127 -16.09 17.59 2.78
N ARG A 128 -15.49 18.21 1.75
CA ARG A 128 -15.20 19.65 1.75
C ARG A 128 -16.48 20.49 1.80
N ARG A 129 -17.56 20.06 1.13
CA ARG A 129 -18.86 20.73 1.18
C ARG A 129 -19.52 20.61 2.55
N PHE A 130 -19.51 19.44 3.18
CA PHE A 130 -20.03 19.26 4.54
C PHE A 130 -19.26 20.07 5.59
N ALA A 131 -17.96 20.30 5.40
CA ALA A 131 -17.16 21.17 6.25
C ALA A 131 -17.42 22.68 6.03
N SER A 132 -18.13 23.04 4.96
CA SER A 132 -18.43 24.43 4.59
C SER A 132 -19.80 24.90 5.09
N ARG A 133 -20.11 26.18 4.86
CA ARG A 133 -21.44 26.77 5.08
C ARG A 133 -22.36 26.67 3.85
N ALA A 134 -22.06 25.79 2.90
CA ALA A 134 -22.92 25.57 1.73
C ALA A 134 -24.35 25.21 2.17
N GLU A 135 -25.33 25.83 1.52
CA GLU A 135 -26.77 25.60 1.77
C GLU A 135 -27.22 24.24 1.24
N ASP A 136 -26.65 23.79 0.11
CA ASP A 136 -26.96 22.50 -0.50
C ASP A 136 -25.75 21.55 -0.45
N ARG A 137 -25.62 20.82 0.67
CA ARG A 137 -24.52 19.87 0.91
C ARG A 137 -24.69 18.55 0.16
N PHE A 138 -25.90 18.28 -0.34
CA PHE A 138 -26.23 17.02 -1.01
C PHE A 138 -26.22 17.14 -2.54
N GLU A 139 -26.13 18.35 -3.10
CA GLU A 139 -26.10 18.59 -4.55
C GLU A 139 -24.98 17.83 -5.30
N SER A 140 -23.82 17.62 -4.66
CA SER A 140 -22.66 16.96 -5.29
C SER A 140 -22.66 15.44 -5.19
N THR A 141 -23.72 14.81 -4.68
CA THR A 141 -23.79 13.36 -4.51
C THR A 141 -25.17 12.83 -4.86
N ARG A 142 -25.21 11.58 -5.33
CA ARG A 142 -26.46 10.89 -5.63
C ARG A 142 -26.87 10.08 -4.41
N TRP A 143 -28.11 10.27 -3.98
CA TRP A 143 -28.65 9.57 -2.83
C TRP A 143 -30.11 9.18 -3.07
N GLU A 144 -30.55 8.20 -2.31
CA GLU A 144 -31.92 7.71 -2.28
C GLU A 144 -32.39 7.54 -0.83
N ARG A 145 -33.70 7.35 -0.64
CA ARG A 145 -34.22 7.08 0.71
C ARG A 145 -34.01 5.62 1.06
N SER A 146 -33.40 5.38 2.21
CA SER A 146 -33.30 4.07 2.85
C SER A 146 -34.65 3.62 3.42
N GLU A 147 -34.69 2.44 4.07
CA GLU A 147 -35.95 1.87 4.57
C GLU A 147 -36.55 2.69 5.72
N LEU A 148 -35.73 3.33 6.55
CA LEU A 148 -36.19 4.29 7.57
C LEU A 148 -36.32 5.73 7.01
N GLY A 149 -36.15 5.92 5.70
CA GLY A 149 -36.37 7.20 5.02
C GLY A 149 -35.18 8.17 5.01
N ASN A 150 -34.01 7.73 5.48
CA ASN A 150 -32.79 8.54 5.58
C ASN A 150 -32.02 8.59 4.24
N PRO A 151 -31.22 9.64 3.99
CA PRO A 151 -30.40 9.71 2.78
C PRO A 151 -29.28 8.64 2.72
N ARG A 152 -29.44 7.63 1.87
CA ARG A 152 -28.38 6.67 1.54
C ARG A 152 -27.67 7.10 0.26
N LEU A 153 -26.36 7.31 0.32
CA LEU A 153 -25.56 7.62 -0.86
C LEU A 153 -25.42 6.37 -1.73
N THR A 154 -25.73 6.47 -3.02
CA THR A 154 -25.72 5.32 -3.94
C THR A 154 -24.32 4.79 -4.20
N ASP A 155 -23.33 5.70 -4.21
CA ASP A 155 -21.91 5.46 -4.49
C ASP A 155 -21.04 5.29 -3.24
N ALA A 156 -21.64 5.18 -2.04
CA ALA A 156 -20.89 4.83 -0.83
C ALA A 156 -20.24 3.44 -0.93
N ILE A 157 -19.14 3.23 -0.21
CA ILE A 157 -18.48 1.92 -0.09
C ILE A 157 -19.39 0.93 0.63
N ALA A 158 -19.99 1.37 1.73
CA ALA A 158 -20.90 0.62 2.56
C ALA A 158 -21.85 1.57 3.29
N TRP A 159 -22.94 1.04 3.82
CA TRP A 159 -23.92 1.82 4.56
C TRP A 159 -24.48 1.03 5.75
N PHE A 160 -24.85 1.76 6.80
CA PHE A 160 -25.50 1.25 8.00
C PHE A 160 -26.68 2.14 8.34
N GLU A 161 -27.86 1.55 8.46
CA GLU A 161 -29.08 2.22 8.88
C GLU A 161 -29.52 1.71 10.26
N GLY A 162 -29.97 2.63 11.11
CA GLY A 162 -30.33 2.26 12.47
C GLY A 162 -31.03 3.33 13.27
N ARG A 163 -31.18 3.04 14.57
CA ARG A 163 -31.84 3.88 15.56
C ARG A 163 -30.88 4.26 16.67
N ILE A 164 -30.92 5.52 17.09
CA ILE A 164 -30.13 5.99 18.22
C ILE A 164 -30.71 5.41 19.50
N THR A 165 -29.90 4.69 20.27
CA THR A 165 -30.31 4.06 21.53
C THR A 165 -29.89 4.87 22.75
N GLY A 166 -28.87 5.73 22.63
CA GLY A 166 -28.48 6.63 23.70
C GLY A 166 -27.32 7.56 23.35
N THR A 167 -27.15 8.59 24.17
CA THR A 167 -26.04 9.55 24.07
C THR A 167 -25.42 9.77 25.44
N THR A 168 -24.09 9.67 25.53
CA THR A 168 -23.33 9.86 26.78
C THR A 168 -22.35 11.03 26.62
N PRO A 169 -22.27 11.98 27.58
CA PRO A 169 -21.25 13.04 27.53
C PRO A 169 -19.83 12.48 27.50
N ALA A 170 -19.00 12.96 26.56
CA ALA A 170 -17.63 12.52 26.34
C ALA A 170 -16.70 13.74 26.14
N GLY A 171 -16.58 14.57 27.18
CA GLY A 171 -15.82 15.81 27.12
C GLY A 171 -16.56 16.90 26.33
N ASP A 172 -15.95 17.41 25.26
CA ASP A 172 -16.55 18.38 24.34
C ASP A 172 -17.37 17.71 23.20
N HIS A 173 -17.50 16.39 23.24
CA HIS A 173 -18.30 15.58 22.32
C HIS A 173 -19.39 14.81 23.07
N LEU A 174 -20.33 14.26 22.31
CA LEU A 174 -21.25 13.23 22.78
C LEU A 174 -20.80 11.87 22.20
N PHE A 175 -20.85 10.80 22.96
CA PHE A 175 -20.77 9.45 22.42
C PHE A 175 -22.18 8.98 22.10
N VAL A 176 -22.48 8.79 20.82
CA VAL A 176 -23.77 8.29 20.34
C VAL A 176 -23.66 6.79 20.16
N MET A 177 -24.55 6.04 20.80
CA MET A 177 -24.72 4.61 20.59
C MET A 177 -26.00 4.39 19.77
N ALA A 178 -25.91 3.51 18.78
CA ALA A 178 -27.03 3.22 17.91
C ALA A 178 -27.10 1.74 17.53
N GLU A 179 -28.32 1.22 17.44
CA GLU A 179 -28.61 -0.14 17.00
C GLU A 179 -28.86 -0.15 15.50
N VAL A 180 -28.14 -1.04 14.80
CA VAL A 180 -28.23 -1.20 13.34
C VAL A 180 -29.41 -2.10 13.01
N THR A 181 -30.33 -1.59 12.18
CA THR A 181 -31.50 -2.33 11.70
C THR A 181 -31.35 -2.81 10.25
N GLY A 182 -30.40 -2.23 9.50
CA GLY A 182 -30.05 -2.65 8.15
C GLY A 182 -28.63 -2.22 7.81
N LEU A 183 -27.92 -3.01 7.00
CA LEU A 183 -26.59 -2.66 6.53
C LEU A 183 -26.32 -3.34 5.19
N GLY A 184 -25.39 -2.79 4.42
CA GLY A 184 -25.03 -3.35 3.14
C GLY A 184 -23.76 -2.76 2.55
N VAL A 185 -23.29 -3.43 1.51
CA VAL A 185 -22.23 -2.94 0.63
C VAL A 185 -22.88 -2.03 -0.42
N GLY A 186 -22.27 -0.88 -0.71
CA GLY A 186 -22.78 0.06 -1.71
C GLY A 186 -22.10 -0.09 -3.07
N ASP A 187 -22.58 0.63 -4.09
CA ASP A 187 -22.07 0.52 -5.47
C ASP A 187 -20.62 1.01 -5.58
N GLY A 188 -20.17 1.85 -4.64
CA GLY A 188 -18.78 2.32 -4.57
C GLY A 188 -17.79 1.28 -4.06
N SER A 189 -18.23 0.10 -3.63
CA SER A 189 -17.39 -0.91 -2.96
C SER A 189 -16.20 -1.44 -3.76
N ALA A 190 -16.22 -1.30 -5.09
CA ALA A 190 -15.08 -1.59 -5.95
C ALA A 190 -13.98 -0.51 -5.88
N GLY A 191 -14.30 0.69 -5.40
CA GLY A 191 -13.35 1.77 -5.17
C GLY A 191 -12.68 1.71 -3.81
N LEU A 192 -11.63 2.52 -3.63
CA LEU A 192 -10.89 2.56 -2.37
C LEU A 192 -11.61 3.44 -1.33
N PRO A 193 -11.55 3.10 -0.02
CA PRO A 193 -12.14 3.92 1.03
C PRO A 193 -11.41 5.26 1.20
N LEU A 194 -12.15 6.31 1.56
CA LEU A 194 -11.58 7.59 1.94
C LEU A 194 -11.05 7.51 3.37
N LEU A 195 -9.77 7.88 3.53
CA LEU A 195 -9.13 8.02 4.83
C LEU A 195 -8.88 9.49 5.17
N PHE A 196 -8.88 9.79 6.46
CA PHE A 196 -8.38 11.05 7.01
C PHE A 196 -7.18 10.78 7.92
N LEU A 197 -6.03 11.37 7.59
CA LEU A 197 -4.76 11.19 8.28
C LEU A 197 -3.95 12.49 8.22
N LYS A 198 -3.32 12.89 9.34
CA LYS A 198 -2.48 14.10 9.46
C LYS A 198 -3.11 15.39 8.92
N GLY A 199 -4.44 15.51 8.98
CA GLY A 199 -5.18 16.68 8.50
C GLY A 199 -5.48 16.68 7.00
N GLY A 200 -5.11 15.63 6.27
CA GLY A 200 -5.38 15.45 4.86
C GLY A 200 -6.32 14.28 4.57
N TYR A 201 -6.92 14.31 3.38
CA TYR A 201 -7.65 13.18 2.81
C TYR A 201 -6.70 12.33 1.97
N GLY A 202 -6.94 11.02 1.96
CA GLY A 202 -6.20 10.05 1.16
C GLY A 202 -6.98 8.75 1.05
N SER A 203 -6.29 7.68 0.70
CA SER A 203 -6.91 6.35 0.62
C SER A 203 -6.05 5.27 1.25
N PHE A 204 -6.67 4.13 1.52
CA PHE A 204 -5.97 2.94 2.01
C PHE A 204 -5.63 2.04 0.83
N THR A 205 -4.34 1.81 0.61
CA THR A 205 -3.85 0.76 -0.28
C THR A 205 -3.12 -0.27 0.57
N VAL A 206 -3.56 -1.53 0.51
CA VAL A 206 -2.80 -2.64 1.09
C VAL A 206 -1.79 -3.08 0.04
N PRO A 207 -0.48 -3.13 0.35
CA PRO A 207 0.51 -3.67 -0.58
C PRO A 207 0.22 -5.14 -0.98
N SER A 208 -0.55 -5.85 -0.15
CA SER A 208 -0.83 -7.29 -0.22
C SER A 208 -2.31 -7.63 -0.53
N LEU A 209 -3.14 -6.72 -1.04
CA LEU A 209 -4.54 -7.06 -1.42
C LEU A 209 -4.95 -6.55 -2.82
N ASN A 210 -4.00 -6.34 -3.74
CA ASN A 210 -4.28 -6.25 -5.20
C ASN A 210 -4.59 -7.64 -5.83
N PHE A 211 -5.10 -8.60 -5.06
CA PHE A 211 -5.16 -9.99 -5.50
C PHE A 211 -6.51 -10.35 -6.09
N ASP A 212 -6.70 -10.07 -7.38
CA ASP A 212 -7.70 -10.80 -8.17
C ASP A 212 -7.20 -12.24 -8.42
N VAL A 213 -7.54 -13.16 -7.49
CA VAL A 213 -7.09 -14.57 -7.49
C VAL A 213 -7.35 -15.29 -8.84
N PRO A 214 -8.48 -15.07 -9.54
CA PRO A 214 -8.69 -15.59 -10.89
C PRO A 214 -7.64 -15.11 -11.92
N GLY A 215 -7.31 -13.81 -11.93
CA GLY A 215 -6.31 -13.21 -12.83
C GLY A 215 -4.88 -13.64 -12.54
N PHE A 216 -4.56 -13.89 -11.27
CA PHE A 216 -3.19 -14.24 -10.83
C PHE A 216 -2.82 -15.72 -11.01
N SER A 217 -3.80 -16.60 -11.22
CA SER A 217 -3.54 -18.04 -11.41
C SER A 217 -2.65 -18.34 -12.61
N GLY A 218 -2.67 -17.49 -13.65
CA GLY A 218 -1.76 -17.57 -14.80
C GLY A 218 -0.32 -17.21 -14.44
N GLN A 219 -0.14 -16.12 -13.69
CA GLN A 219 1.18 -15.63 -13.27
C GLN A 219 1.83 -16.55 -12.22
N LEU A 220 1.05 -17.17 -11.32
CA LEU A 220 1.56 -18.16 -10.39
C LEU A 220 2.03 -19.44 -11.09
N ARG A 221 1.28 -19.90 -12.12
CA ARG A 221 1.72 -21.01 -12.98
C ARG A 221 2.97 -20.66 -13.78
N ALA A 222 3.05 -19.45 -14.31
CA ALA A 222 4.26 -18.94 -14.96
C ALA A 222 5.45 -18.98 -13.98
N ALA A 223 5.28 -18.46 -12.76
CA ALA A 223 6.31 -18.45 -11.72
C ALA A 223 6.79 -19.86 -11.35
N GLU A 224 5.90 -20.85 -11.25
CA GLU A 224 6.30 -22.24 -11.05
C GLU A 224 7.06 -22.81 -12.27
N SER A 225 6.58 -22.54 -13.49
CA SER A 225 7.17 -23.10 -14.71
C SER A 225 8.59 -22.59 -15.03
N VAL A 226 8.94 -21.40 -14.53
CA VAL A 226 10.22 -20.73 -14.84
C VAL A 226 11.18 -20.71 -13.66
N ARG A 227 10.77 -21.22 -12.49
CA ARG A 227 11.57 -21.25 -11.26
C ARG A 227 12.97 -21.84 -11.48
N ASP A 228 13.05 -22.97 -12.18
CA ASP A 228 14.32 -23.66 -12.41
C ASP A 228 15.25 -22.85 -13.31
N VAL A 229 14.71 -22.12 -14.30
CA VAL A 229 15.49 -21.24 -15.18
C VAL A 229 16.05 -20.06 -14.39
N VAL A 230 15.23 -19.45 -13.52
CA VAL A 230 15.67 -18.34 -12.66
C VAL A 230 16.71 -18.79 -11.64
N GLN A 231 16.58 -19.99 -11.08
CA GLN A 231 17.61 -20.57 -10.21
C GLN A 231 18.90 -20.89 -10.98
N GLN A 232 18.78 -21.46 -12.18
CA GLN A 232 19.93 -21.81 -13.01
C GLN A 232 20.76 -20.58 -13.37
N ILE A 233 20.13 -19.51 -13.87
CA ILE A 233 20.87 -18.28 -14.21
C ILE A 233 21.56 -17.72 -12.96
N ALA A 234 20.86 -17.65 -11.83
CA ALA A 234 21.41 -17.16 -10.57
C ALA A 234 22.63 -17.95 -10.10
N ASP A 235 22.61 -19.27 -10.25
CA ASP A 235 23.74 -20.15 -9.88
C ASP A 235 24.91 -20.03 -10.86
N GLU A 236 24.63 -19.91 -12.16
CA GLU A 236 25.65 -19.76 -13.20
C GLU A 236 26.41 -18.44 -13.11
N THR A 237 25.74 -17.37 -12.72
CA THR A 237 26.32 -16.03 -12.60
C THR A 237 26.78 -15.73 -11.18
N GLY A 238 26.31 -16.49 -10.18
CA GLY A 238 26.57 -16.23 -8.76
C GLY A 238 25.89 -14.94 -8.28
N THR A 239 24.73 -14.59 -8.84
CA THR A 239 24.04 -13.32 -8.62
C THR A 239 22.62 -13.53 -8.09
N GLU A 240 22.02 -12.49 -7.52
CA GLU A 240 20.58 -12.47 -7.24
C GLU A 240 19.82 -12.35 -8.57
N CYS A 241 18.74 -13.12 -8.72
CA CYS A 241 17.83 -13.02 -9.85
C CYS A 241 16.39 -12.96 -9.39
N LEU A 242 15.64 -11.98 -9.91
CA LEU A 242 14.24 -11.75 -9.59
C LEU A 242 13.44 -11.79 -10.90
N LEU A 243 12.25 -12.40 -10.85
CA LEU A 243 11.26 -12.23 -11.91
C LEU A 243 10.07 -11.46 -11.35
N SER A 244 9.68 -10.41 -12.04
CA SER A 244 8.54 -9.57 -11.68
C SER A 244 7.54 -9.45 -12.81
N THR A 245 6.29 -9.11 -12.51
CA THR A 245 5.19 -8.89 -13.46
C THR A 245 4.41 -7.65 -13.07
N MET A 246 3.71 -7.07 -14.04
CA MET A 246 2.63 -6.13 -13.74
C MET A 246 1.50 -6.82 -12.97
N ALA A 247 1.03 -6.16 -11.92
CA ALA A 247 -0.19 -6.44 -11.18
C ALA A 247 -0.94 -5.10 -10.99
N ASP A 248 -2.02 -4.92 -11.75
CA ASP A 248 -2.75 -3.65 -11.87
C ASP A 248 -1.83 -2.47 -12.26
N ASP A 249 -1.58 -1.56 -11.32
CA ASP A 249 -0.79 -0.34 -11.49
C ASP A 249 0.64 -0.44 -10.90
N SER A 250 1.00 -1.63 -10.41
CA SER A 250 2.24 -1.89 -9.69
C SER A 250 2.98 -3.10 -10.26
N VAL A 251 4.24 -3.26 -9.87
CA VAL A 251 5.09 -4.39 -10.27
C VAL A 251 5.25 -5.31 -9.08
N LEU A 252 5.04 -6.61 -9.27
CA LEU A 252 5.10 -7.63 -8.22
C LEU A 252 6.22 -8.63 -8.49
N VAL A 253 7.04 -8.94 -7.49
CA VAL A 253 8.02 -10.03 -7.57
C VAL A 253 7.34 -11.37 -7.37
N ILE A 254 7.43 -12.26 -8.36
CA ILE A 254 6.76 -13.56 -8.39
C ILE A 254 7.70 -14.74 -8.20
N THR A 255 8.99 -14.57 -8.49
CA THR A 255 10.02 -15.56 -8.18
C THR A 255 11.36 -14.88 -7.89
N ALA A 256 12.20 -15.55 -7.11
CA ALA A 256 13.51 -15.06 -6.75
C ALA A 256 14.48 -16.21 -6.47
N ALA A 257 15.75 -16.02 -6.81
CA ALA A 257 16.85 -16.93 -6.55
C ALA A 257 18.08 -16.17 -6.02
N ASN A 258 18.86 -16.84 -5.17
CA ASN A 258 20.12 -16.34 -4.60
C ASN A 258 20.04 -14.94 -3.98
N LEU A 259 19.01 -14.72 -3.15
CA LEU A 259 18.77 -13.44 -2.47
C LEU A 259 20.01 -12.94 -1.73
N LEU A 260 20.28 -11.64 -1.87
CA LEU A 260 21.40 -11.00 -1.19
C LEU A 260 21.21 -11.05 0.34
N PRO A 261 22.30 -11.17 1.12
CA PRO A 261 22.22 -11.17 2.60
C PRO A 261 21.62 -9.90 3.20
N SER A 262 21.59 -8.80 2.44
CA SER A 262 20.97 -7.53 2.82
C SER A 262 19.43 -7.53 2.72
N ARG A 263 18.81 -8.54 2.09
CA ARG A 263 17.36 -8.62 1.93
C ARG A 263 16.64 -8.94 3.26
N PRO A 264 15.38 -8.49 3.44
CA PRO A 264 14.59 -8.83 4.63
C PRO A 264 14.44 -10.34 4.84
N ARG A 265 14.34 -10.78 6.11
CA ARG A 265 14.20 -12.21 6.46
C ARG A 265 12.88 -12.85 6.02
N TYR A 266 11.85 -12.03 5.79
CA TYR A 266 10.60 -12.43 5.16
C TYR A 266 10.81 -12.21 3.67
N GLY A 267 10.86 -13.28 2.87
CA GLY A 267 11.37 -13.26 1.49
C GLY A 267 10.78 -12.17 0.58
N ILE A 268 11.50 -11.87 -0.52
CA ILE A 268 11.14 -10.79 -1.46
C ILE A 268 9.96 -11.14 -2.38
N VAL A 269 9.56 -12.41 -2.45
CA VAL A 269 8.42 -12.85 -3.27
C VAL A 269 7.13 -12.29 -2.68
N GLY A 270 6.32 -11.63 -3.51
CA GLY A 270 5.14 -10.89 -3.08
C GLY A 270 5.39 -9.42 -2.76
N MET A 271 6.64 -8.94 -2.82
CA MET A 271 6.93 -7.51 -2.74
C MET A 271 6.47 -6.79 -4.00
N ASN A 272 5.81 -5.65 -3.81
CA ASN A 272 5.41 -4.76 -4.88
C ASN A 272 6.32 -3.52 -4.95
N PHE A 273 6.46 -2.98 -6.15
CA PHE A 273 7.22 -1.78 -6.44
C PHE A 273 6.42 -0.90 -7.40
N PRO A 274 6.62 0.42 -7.39
CA PRO A 274 5.91 1.31 -8.30
C PRO A 274 6.25 1.00 -9.77
N PHE A 275 5.24 0.95 -10.63
CA PHE A 275 5.45 0.94 -12.08
C PHE A 275 5.73 2.37 -12.57
N ALA A 276 6.97 2.82 -12.40
CA ALA A 276 7.38 4.19 -12.68
C ALA A 276 8.90 4.29 -12.89
N ALA A 277 9.36 5.33 -13.59
CA ALA A 277 10.79 5.62 -13.74
C ALA A 277 11.46 5.87 -12.37
N PRO A 278 12.73 5.48 -12.21
CA PRO A 278 13.60 4.81 -13.18
C PRO A 278 13.34 3.29 -13.27
N LEU A 279 12.38 2.77 -12.51
CA LEU A 279 12.13 1.35 -12.34
C LEU A 279 11.38 0.78 -13.53
N THR A 280 11.63 -0.50 -13.78
CA THR A 280 10.92 -1.31 -14.76
C THR A 280 10.86 -0.74 -16.19
N PRO A 281 11.92 -0.07 -16.70
CA PRO A 281 11.88 0.56 -18.01
C PRO A 281 11.71 -0.48 -19.14
N VAL A 282 12.13 -1.73 -18.93
CA VAL A 282 11.91 -2.82 -19.90
C VAL A 282 10.44 -3.25 -19.98
N LEU A 283 9.69 -3.22 -18.87
CA LEU A 283 8.25 -3.44 -18.90
C LEU A 283 7.55 -2.31 -19.65
N ALA A 284 7.99 -1.06 -19.47
CA ALA A 284 7.42 0.09 -20.16
C ALA A 284 7.78 0.13 -21.67
N ALA A 285 9.01 -0.22 -22.04
CA ALA A 285 9.52 -0.08 -23.41
C ALA A 285 8.74 -0.90 -24.46
N TRP A 286 8.26 -2.08 -24.10
CA TRP A 286 7.43 -2.93 -24.96
C TRP A 286 6.02 -3.13 -24.41
N SER A 287 5.49 -2.13 -23.70
CA SER A 287 4.11 -2.17 -23.20
C SER A 287 3.08 -1.66 -24.22
N ALA A 288 1.81 -2.01 -23.99
CA ALA A 288 0.69 -1.34 -24.65
C ALA A 288 0.64 0.17 -24.31
N LYS A 289 0.02 0.96 -25.19
CA LYS A 289 0.06 2.45 -25.10
C LYS A 289 -0.53 3.02 -23.81
N ASP A 290 -1.58 2.39 -23.31
CA ASP A 290 -2.23 2.71 -22.03
C ASP A 290 -1.30 2.42 -20.84
N ARG A 291 -0.61 1.27 -20.85
CA ARG A 291 0.38 0.92 -19.82
C ARG A 291 1.61 1.85 -19.88
N LEU A 292 2.10 2.20 -21.06
CA LEU A 292 3.17 3.20 -21.18
C LEU A 292 2.74 4.56 -20.61
N LYS A 293 1.50 4.98 -20.89
CA LYS A 293 0.95 6.22 -20.34
C LYS A 293 0.88 6.18 -18.81
N LEU A 294 0.45 5.05 -18.24
CA LEU A 294 0.43 4.84 -16.79
C LEU A 294 1.84 4.97 -16.18
N TRP A 295 2.85 4.36 -16.80
CA TRP A 295 4.24 4.50 -16.35
C TRP A 295 4.72 5.96 -16.36
N GLU A 296 4.42 6.71 -17.43
CA GLU A 296 4.74 8.15 -17.50
C GLU A 296 4.02 8.96 -16.41
N GLU A 297 2.75 8.64 -16.10
CA GLU A 297 1.93 9.33 -15.11
C GLU A 297 2.39 9.03 -13.68
N ASN A 298 2.64 7.76 -13.36
CA ASN A 298 3.18 7.34 -12.07
C ASN A 298 4.57 7.96 -11.82
N SER A 299 5.41 8.02 -12.86
CA SER A 299 6.70 8.73 -12.79
C SER A 299 6.50 10.19 -12.38
N ARG A 300 5.54 10.90 -12.99
CA ARG A 300 5.26 12.30 -12.62
C ARG A 300 4.69 12.43 -11.21
N HIS A 301 3.85 11.50 -10.78
CA HIS A 301 3.26 11.54 -9.45
C HIS A 301 4.34 11.37 -8.37
N LEU A 302 5.20 10.37 -8.51
CA LEU A 302 6.23 10.05 -7.52
C LEU A 302 7.37 11.08 -7.49
N LEU A 303 7.66 11.70 -8.63
CA LEU A 303 8.89 12.48 -8.83
C LEU A 303 8.64 13.97 -9.13
N GLY A 304 7.38 14.38 -9.24
CA GLY A 304 6.98 15.73 -9.61
C GLY A 304 7.18 16.05 -11.11
N LYS A 305 7.94 17.11 -11.42
CA LYS A 305 8.21 17.50 -12.83
C LYS A 305 9.26 16.56 -13.44
N VAL A 306 8.81 15.44 -13.98
CA VAL A 306 9.67 14.54 -14.75
C VAL A 306 10.00 15.14 -16.11
N ASP A 307 11.26 15.01 -16.49
CA ASP A 307 11.80 15.43 -17.79
C ASP A 307 11.36 14.41 -18.86
N ARG A 308 10.27 14.71 -19.57
CA ARG A 308 9.71 13.81 -20.58
C ARG A 308 10.73 13.42 -21.68
N PRO A 309 11.56 14.35 -22.21
CA PRO A 309 12.69 13.98 -23.06
C PRO A 309 13.62 12.91 -22.47
N LEU A 310 13.90 12.96 -21.16
CA LEU A 310 14.74 11.95 -20.49
C LEU A 310 14.06 10.58 -20.45
N LEU A 311 12.76 10.52 -20.14
CA LEU A 311 12.00 9.26 -20.18
C LEU A 311 11.99 8.64 -21.57
N VAL A 312 11.78 9.46 -22.60
CA VAL A 312 11.81 9.00 -24.00
C VAL A 312 13.19 8.46 -24.35
N ARG A 313 14.27 9.19 -24.03
CA ARG A 313 15.64 8.72 -24.23
C ARG A 313 15.92 7.41 -23.50
N LEU A 314 15.45 7.27 -22.26
CA LEU A 314 15.60 6.04 -21.49
C LEU A 314 14.97 4.83 -22.20
N LEU A 315 13.72 4.97 -22.64
CA LEU A 315 13.03 3.90 -23.34
C LEU A 315 13.65 3.61 -24.71
N ASP A 316 14.11 4.62 -25.43
CA ASP A 316 14.79 4.44 -26.71
C ASP A 316 16.11 3.69 -26.55
N THR A 317 16.91 4.04 -25.53
CA THR A 317 18.14 3.30 -25.20
C THR A 317 17.84 1.86 -24.80
N VAL A 318 16.80 1.62 -23.99
CA VAL A 318 16.39 0.25 -23.64
C VAL A 318 16.00 -0.54 -24.89
N ARG A 319 15.24 0.05 -25.82
CA ARG A 319 14.87 -0.60 -27.08
C ARG A 319 16.06 -0.86 -27.99
N GLU A 320 17.02 0.05 -28.04
CA GLU A 320 18.26 -0.10 -28.84
C GLU A 320 19.12 -1.26 -28.35
N HIS A 321 19.20 -1.46 -27.02
CA HIS A 321 20.08 -2.46 -26.42
C HIS A 321 19.40 -3.80 -26.13
N GLY A 322 18.08 -3.79 -25.92
CA GLY A 322 17.29 -4.95 -25.51
C GLY A 322 17.32 -5.24 -24.02
N TYR A 323 17.91 -4.36 -23.21
CA TYR A 323 18.01 -4.50 -21.77
C TYR A 323 18.03 -3.13 -21.08
N GLY A 324 17.61 -3.10 -19.82
CA GLY A 324 17.73 -1.95 -18.92
C GLY A 324 18.95 -2.08 -18.01
N VAL A 325 19.46 -0.94 -17.56
CA VAL A 325 20.59 -0.87 -16.63
C VAL A 325 20.22 0.10 -15.53
N THR A 326 20.47 -0.31 -14.28
CA THR A 326 20.50 0.62 -13.14
C THR A 326 21.92 0.73 -12.65
N ALA A 327 22.42 1.95 -12.45
CA ALA A 327 23.76 2.23 -11.95
C ALA A 327 23.70 3.34 -10.90
N GLY A 328 24.69 3.37 -10.01
CA GLY A 328 24.80 4.38 -8.97
C GLY A 328 25.24 3.82 -7.62
N GLU A 329 25.56 4.72 -6.69
CA GLU A 329 26.04 4.33 -5.36
C GLU A 329 24.92 3.72 -4.49
N SER A 330 23.64 3.95 -4.80
CA SER A 330 22.50 3.26 -4.19
C SER A 330 21.16 3.53 -4.93
N SER A 331 20.87 2.82 -6.02
CA SER A 331 19.48 2.78 -6.53
C SER A 331 18.52 2.12 -5.55
N ASP A 332 19.03 1.19 -4.75
CA ASP A 332 18.32 0.53 -3.65
C ASP A 332 17.78 1.53 -2.61
N ASP A 333 18.39 2.72 -2.48
CA ASP A 333 17.88 3.77 -1.59
C ASP A 333 16.62 4.42 -2.16
N PHE A 334 16.51 4.59 -3.49
CA PHE A 334 15.26 5.06 -4.07
C PHE A 334 14.15 4.05 -3.87
N ASP A 335 14.43 2.75 -4.06
CA ASP A 335 13.45 1.70 -3.81
C ASP A 335 13.09 1.60 -2.33
N ALA A 336 14.06 1.66 -1.43
CA ALA A 336 13.83 1.61 0.01
C ALA A 336 13.03 2.82 0.50
N ILE A 337 13.35 4.03 0.02
CA ILE A 337 12.67 5.28 0.40
C ILE A 337 11.28 5.35 -0.26
N ALA A 338 11.12 4.98 -1.53
CA ALA A 338 9.82 4.98 -2.21
C ALA A 338 8.85 3.95 -1.61
N ASN A 339 9.38 2.86 -1.05
CA ASN A 339 8.61 1.87 -0.31
C ASN A 339 8.52 2.15 1.20
N ASP A 340 9.13 3.24 1.71
CA ASP A 340 9.00 3.66 3.10
C ASP A 340 7.81 4.62 3.26
N PRO A 341 6.73 4.22 3.97
CA PRO A 341 5.59 5.08 4.22
C PRO A 341 5.92 6.35 5.03
N ALA A 342 7.07 6.37 5.72
CA ALA A 342 7.56 7.51 6.47
C ALA A 342 8.39 8.50 5.63
N ALA A 343 8.74 8.15 4.40
CA ALA A 343 9.54 8.99 3.53
C ALA A 343 8.82 10.31 3.21
N SER A 344 9.51 11.42 3.48
CA SER A 344 9.03 12.74 3.15
C SER A 344 9.19 13.04 1.66
N TRP A 345 8.37 13.96 1.14
CA TRP A 345 8.52 14.49 -0.22
C TRP A 345 9.90 15.06 -0.52
N GLY A 346 10.58 15.61 0.48
CA GLY A 346 11.95 16.11 0.34
C GLY A 346 12.97 14.99 0.12
N GLU A 347 12.82 13.86 0.83
CA GLU A 347 13.65 12.67 0.69
C GLU A 347 13.43 12.01 -0.68
N LEU A 348 12.18 11.88 -1.12
CA LEU A 348 11.84 11.36 -2.46
C LEU A 348 12.42 12.25 -3.57
N THR A 349 12.34 13.59 -3.42
CA THR A 349 12.90 14.53 -4.39
C THR A 349 14.43 14.47 -4.42
N GLY A 350 15.07 14.32 -3.25
CA GLY A 350 16.52 14.16 -3.14
C GLY A 350 17.03 12.86 -3.78
N ALA A 351 16.37 11.75 -3.49
CA ALA A 351 16.63 10.45 -4.09
C ALA A 351 16.43 10.51 -5.62
N TRP A 352 15.35 11.13 -6.10
CA TRP A 352 15.12 11.32 -7.53
C TRP A 352 16.19 12.15 -8.22
N SER A 353 16.72 13.20 -7.59
CA SER A 353 17.81 14.00 -8.17
C SER A 353 19.08 13.16 -8.37
N ALA A 354 19.41 12.30 -7.41
CA ALA A 354 20.52 11.36 -7.52
C ALA A 354 20.26 10.31 -8.61
N VAL A 355 19.07 9.72 -8.63
CA VAL A 355 18.61 8.80 -9.68
C VAL A 355 18.68 9.44 -11.06
N LYS A 356 18.18 10.66 -11.24
CA LYS A 356 18.21 11.38 -12.51
C LYS A 356 19.64 11.56 -13.01
N LYS A 357 20.54 12.02 -12.14
CA LYS A 357 21.97 12.16 -12.46
C LYS A 357 22.57 10.82 -12.88
N ASN A 358 22.18 9.73 -12.20
CA ASN A 358 22.64 8.40 -12.55
C ASN A 358 22.05 7.93 -13.88
N VAL A 359 20.76 8.15 -14.16
CA VAL A 359 20.13 7.84 -15.46
C VAL A 359 20.80 8.59 -16.59
N GLU A 360 21.08 9.89 -16.43
CA GLU A 360 21.82 10.66 -17.43
C GLU A 360 23.22 10.09 -17.66
N ALA A 361 23.93 9.70 -16.59
CA ALA A 361 25.21 9.00 -16.71
C ALA A 361 25.06 7.59 -17.31
N ILE A 362 23.92 6.92 -17.10
CA ILE A 362 23.61 5.58 -17.63
C ILE A 362 23.49 5.63 -19.15
N LEU A 363 22.72 6.59 -19.65
CA LEU A 363 22.45 6.77 -21.08
C LEU A 363 23.71 7.11 -21.88
N ASP A 364 24.70 7.74 -21.25
CA ASP A 364 25.91 8.19 -21.93
C ASP A 364 27.07 7.15 -21.85
N ALA A 365 27.05 6.19 -20.91
CA ALA A 365 28.22 5.36 -20.58
C ALA A 365 28.05 3.84 -20.70
N TRP A 366 26.85 3.25 -20.65
CA TRP A 366 26.71 1.79 -20.39
C TRP A 366 26.48 0.93 -21.62
N THR A 367 27.27 1.23 -22.66
CA THR A 367 27.51 0.34 -23.80
C THR A 367 28.92 -0.27 -23.67
N PRO A 368 29.25 -1.39 -24.33
CA PRO A 368 30.63 -1.89 -24.34
C PRO A 368 31.66 -0.84 -24.77
N ALA A 369 31.27 0.08 -25.67
CA ALA A 369 32.09 1.21 -26.10
C ALA A 369 32.18 2.32 -25.04
N GLY A 370 31.06 2.64 -24.38
CA GLY A 370 30.99 3.64 -23.30
C GLY A 370 31.73 3.19 -22.04
N LEU A 371 31.63 1.91 -21.67
CA LEU A 371 32.36 1.26 -20.58
C LEU A 371 33.88 1.38 -20.77
N SER A 372 34.33 1.06 -21.98
CA SER A 372 35.74 1.17 -22.37
C SER A 372 36.22 2.62 -22.35
N ALA A 373 35.34 3.59 -22.60
CA ALA A 373 35.64 5.02 -22.59
C ALA A 373 35.58 5.64 -21.18
N ALA A 374 34.71 5.15 -20.31
CA ALA A 374 34.50 5.67 -18.95
C ALA A 374 35.61 5.24 -17.98
N GLY A 375 36.21 4.05 -18.17
CA GLY A 375 37.28 3.55 -17.30
C GLY A 375 36.92 3.61 -15.82
N GLU A 376 37.86 3.97 -14.94
CA GLU A 376 37.63 4.06 -13.48
C GLU A 376 36.59 5.10 -13.03
N SER A 377 36.08 5.95 -13.94
CA SER A 377 35.07 6.98 -13.62
C SER A 377 33.62 6.51 -13.77
N ALA A 378 33.40 5.26 -14.19
CA ALA A 378 32.08 4.68 -14.36
C ALA A 378 31.42 4.40 -13.00
N LEU A 379 30.14 4.77 -12.84
CA LEU A 379 29.31 4.38 -11.69
C LEU A 379 29.22 2.85 -11.57
N PRO A 380 29.11 2.24 -10.39
CA PRO A 380 28.89 0.80 -10.31
C PRO A 380 27.54 0.41 -10.92
N VAL A 381 27.49 -0.69 -11.68
CA VAL A 381 26.21 -1.27 -12.15
C VAL A 381 25.56 -2.00 -10.99
N MET A 382 24.31 -1.67 -10.72
CA MET A 382 23.53 -2.26 -9.63
C MET A 382 22.66 -3.42 -10.11
N SER A 383 22.03 -3.25 -11.28
CA SER A 383 21.18 -4.29 -11.86
C SER A 383 21.10 -4.21 -13.37
N LEU A 384 20.85 -5.38 -13.98
CA LEU A 384 20.48 -5.54 -15.38
C LEU A 384 19.05 -6.06 -15.46
N GLN A 385 18.27 -5.51 -16.38
CA GLN A 385 16.85 -5.82 -16.55
C GLN A 385 16.60 -6.33 -17.96
N PHE A 386 15.86 -7.44 -18.10
CA PHE A 386 15.57 -8.06 -19.39
C PHE A 386 14.06 -8.26 -19.54
N PRO A 387 13.46 -7.84 -20.66
CA PRO A 387 12.05 -8.07 -20.90
C PRO A 387 11.79 -9.55 -21.23
N VAL A 388 10.65 -10.05 -20.77
CA VAL A 388 10.08 -11.35 -21.13
C VAL A 388 8.71 -11.07 -21.71
N PHE A 389 8.43 -11.65 -22.88
CA PHE A 389 7.29 -11.25 -23.69
C PHE A 389 6.09 -12.20 -23.54
N ASP A 390 4.89 -11.68 -23.76
CA ASP A 390 3.68 -12.48 -23.96
C ASP A 390 3.52 -12.93 -25.42
N ALA A 391 2.40 -13.58 -25.74
CA ALA A 391 2.12 -14.13 -27.07
C ALA A 391 1.98 -13.03 -28.13
N GLU A 392 1.63 -11.81 -27.71
CA GLU A 392 1.47 -10.62 -28.55
C GLU A 392 2.78 -9.84 -28.72
N GLY A 393 3.87 -10.25 -28.06
CA GLY A 393 5.15 -9.55 -28.08
C GLY A 393 5.20 -8.33 -27.17
N LEU A 394 4.29 -8.22 -26.20
CA LEU A 394 4.35 -7.17 -25.18
C LEU A 394 5.16 -7.66 -23.98
N ALA A 395 5.89 -6.75 -23.34
CA ALA A 395 6.62 -7.10 -22.12
C ALA A 395 5.62 -7.44 -20.99
N GLN A 396 5.68 -8.71 -20.56
CA GLN A 396 4.82 -9.27 -19.52
C GLN A 396 5.57 -9.43 -18.21
N PHE A 397 6.80 -9.95 -18.27
CA PHE A 397 7.67 -10.10 -17.12
C PHE A 397 8.98 -9.34 -17.31
N GLU A 398 9.66 -9.07 -16.21
CA GLU A 398 11.00 -8.51 -16.18
C GLU A 398 11.89 -9.45 -15.35
N LEU A 399 12.97 -9.92 -15.97
CA LEU A 399 14.06 -10.61 -15.29
C LEU A 399 15.08 -9.56 -14.84
N VAL A 400 15.28 -9.44 -13.53
CA VAL A 400 16.29 -8.57 -12.93
C VAL A 400 17.43 -9.44 -12.43
N ILE A 401 18.65 -9.08 -12.80
CA ILE A 401 19.90 -9.66 -12.29
C ILE A 401 20.62 -8.57 -11.49
N SER A 402 21.05 -8.88 -10.27
CA SER A 402 21.67 -7.93 -9.33
C SER A 402 22.71 -8.61 -8.44
N GLY A 403 23.50 -7.83 -7.68
CA GLY A 403 24.44 -8.38 -6.70
C GLY A 403 25.74 -8.92 -7.30
N PHE A 404 26.04 -8.56 -8.55
CA PHE A 404 27.34 -8.72 -9.16
C PHE A 404 28.25 -7.54 -8.81
N ASP A 405 29.55 -7.79 -8.74
CA ASP A 405 30.57 -6.74 -8.61
C ASP A 405 31.01 -6.31 -10.01
N LEU A 406 30.28 -5.36 -10.62
CA LEU A 406 30.62 -4.79 -11.92
C LEU A 406 31.21 -3.39 -11.77
N HIS A 407 32.50 -3.36 -11.39
CA HIS A 407 33.41 -2.36 -11.92
C HIS A 407 33.70 -2.66 -13.41
N PRO A 408 34.10 -1.69 -14.25
CA PRO A 408 33.93 -1.71 -15.71
C PRO A 408 34.85 -2.67 -16.48
N ASP A 409 34.80 -3.96 -16.16
CA ASP A 409 35.22 -5.04 -17.04
C ASP A 409 34.15 -5.27 -18.11
N ALA A 410 34.40 -4.71 -19.30
CA ALA A 410 33.48 -4.79 -20.43
C ALA A 410 33.25 -6.22 -20.92
N GLU A 411 34.17 -7.17 -20.67
CA GLU A 411 33.99 -8.57 -21.06
C GLU A 411 33.01 -9.29 -20.14
N ALA A 412 33.18 -9.16 -18.82
CA ALA A 412 32.24 -9.68 -17.84
C ALA A 412 30.83 -9.11 -18.05
N PHE A 413 30.73 -7.79 -18.31
CA PHE A 413 29.45 -7.15 -18.60
C PHE A 413 28.76 -7.74 -19.84
N ARG A 414 29.49 -7.90 -20.96
CA ARG A 414 28.94 -8.52 -22.19
C ARG A 414 28.49 -9.95 -21.96
N SER A 415 29.28 -10.73 -21.22
CA SER A 415 28.97 -12.12 -20.87
C SER A 415 27.67 -12.19 -20.06
N LEU A 416 27.51 -11.32 -19.07
CA LEU A 416 26.32 -11.28 -18.22
C LEU A 416 25.07 -10.85 -19.01
N VAL A 417 25.19 -9.82 -19.86
CA VAL A 417 24.10 -9.39 -20.76
C VAL A 417 23.67 -10.53 -21.69
N ALA A 418 24.62 -11.24 -22.31
CA ALA A 418 24.32 -12.35 -23.20
C ALA A 418 23.56 -13.48 -22.48
N ARG A 419 23.98 -13.82 -21.25
CA ARG A 419 23.29 -14.83 -20.43
C ARG A 419 21.90 -14.37 -20.00
N GLY A 420 21.76 -13.12 -19.59
CA GLY A 420 20.46 -12.53 -19.21
C GLY A 420 19.46 -12.53 -20.36
N LYS A 421 19.89 -12.14 -21.57
CA LYS A 421 19.07 -12.23 -22.79
C LYS A 421 18.66 -13.67 -23.11
N ALA A 422 19.60 -14.62 -23.03
CA ALA A 422 19.32 -16.03 -23.28
C ALA A 422 18.32 -16.62 -22.26
N ALA A 423 18.46 -16.27 -20.99
CA ALA A 423 17.52 -16.66 -19.94
C ALA A 423 16.13 -16.05 -20.19
N ALA A 424 16.04 -14.75 -20.48
CA ALA A 424 14.77 -14.08 -20.78
C ALA A 424 14.05 -14.66 -22.02
N ALA A 425 14.81 -15.02 -23.06
CA ALA A 425 14.27 -15.72 -24.24
C ALA A 425 13.73 -17.11 -23.87
N THR A 426 14.46 -17.87 -23.06
CA THR A 426 14.00 -19.19 -22.57
C THR A 426 12.73 -19.07 -21.73
N ILE A 427 12.66 -18.08 -20.84
CA ILE A 427 11.47 -17.79 -20.03
C ILE A 427 10.30 -17.41 -20.95
N THR A 428 10.53 -16.57 -21.96
CA THR A 428 9.51 -16.18 -22.96
C THR A 428 8.92 -17.42 -23.66
N GLU A 429 9.77 -18.36 -24.09
CA GLU A 429 9.30 -19.61 -24.69
C GLU A 429 8.48 -20.47 -23.71
N LEU A 430 8.92 -20.60 -22.46
CA LEU A 430 8.24 -21.40 -21.43
C LEU A 430 6.88 -20.81 -21.03
N THR A 431 6.74 -19.49 -21.05
CA THR A 431 5.47 -18.80 -20.77
C THR A 431 4.55 -18.70 -21.99
N GLY A 432 4.95 -19.23 -23.14
CA GLY A 432 4.17 -19.21 -24.38
C GLY A 432 4.20 -17.87 -25.12
N GLY A 433 5.20 -17.05 -24.85
CA GLY A 433 5.39 -15.75 -25.47
C GLY A 433 6.17 -15.77 -26.78
N THR A 434 6.24 -14.60 -27.43
CA THR A 434 6.96 -14.40 -28.69
C THR A 434 7.85 -13.17 -28.60
N VAL A 435 9.13 -13.30 -28.96
CA VAL A 435 10.05 -12.15 -29.02
C VAL A 435 9.68 -11.26 -30.21
N PRO A 436 9.48 -9.94 -30.01
CA PRO A 436 9.14 -9.00 -31.09
C PRO A 436 10.21 -8.92 -32.19
N GLU A 437 9.80 -8.65 -33.42
CA GLU A 437 10.73 -8.50 -34.56
C GLU A 437 11.71 -7.32 -34.39
N ASP A 438 11.30 -6.28 -33.65
CA ASP A 438 12.10 -5.09 -33.37
C ASP A 438 12.99 -5.25 -32.12
N TYR A 439 12.98 -6.40 -31.45
CA TYR A 439 13.85 -6.68 -30.32
C TYR A 439 15.30 -6.95 -30.80
N PRO A 440 16.31 -6.25 -30.27
CA PRO A 440 17.70 -6.45 -30.69
C PRO A 440 18.25 -7.75 -30.09
N VAL A 441 18.65 -8.68 -30.96
CA VAL A 441 19.27 -9.96 -30.60
C VAL A 441 20.68 -9.75 -30.09
#